data_AF-X1N4B3-F1
#
_entry.id   AF-X1N4B3-F1
#
_cell.length_a   1.000
_cell.length_b   1.000
_cell.length_c   1.000
_cell.angle_alpha   90.00
_cell.angle_beta   90.00
_cell.angle_gamma   90.00
#
_symmetry.space_group_name_H-M   'P 1'
#
loop_
_entity.id
_entity.type
_entity.pdbx_description
1 polymer ?
#
loop_
_entity_poly.entity_id
_entity_poly.type
_entity_poly.pdbx_seq_one_letter_code
_entity_poly.pdbx_strand_id
1 'polypeptide(L)' 'DIKRAYRLLILEWLNYMKHLKVDYPYLFSLAVRTNPFDANASVEVK' A
#
# COMPACT_ATOMS: atom_id res chain seq x y z
N ASP A 1 1.12 12.49 18.98
CA ASP A 1 1.77 12.89 17.73
C ASP A 1 1.42 11.90 16.60
N ILE A 2 0.17 11.99 16.10
CA ILE A 2 -0.37 11.02 15.13
C ILE A 2 0.17 11.26 13.71
N LYS A 3 0.51 12.51 13.39
CA LYS A 3 1.11 12.91 12.11
C LYS A 3 2.48 12.28 11.88
N ARG A 4 3.28 12.15 12.94
CA ARG A 4 4.58 11.46 12.89
C ARG A 4 4.40 9.95 12.65
N ALA A 5 3.45 9.32 13.33
CA ALA A 5 3.16 7.91 13.15
C ALA A 5 2.68 7.60 11.72
N TYR A 6 1.75 8.39 11.17
CA TYR A 6 1.29 8.23 9.78
C TYR A 6 2.42 8.40 8.75
N ARG A 7 3.33 9.34 8.96
CA ARG A 7 4.51 9.49 8.10
C ARG A 7 5.38 8.24 8.07
N LEU A 8 5.64 7.64 9.24
CA LEU A 8 6.40 6.40 9.33
C LEU A 8 5.65 5.23 8.65
N LEU A 9 4.34 5.14 8.87
CA LEU A 9 3.51 4.08 8.27
C LEU A 9 3.52 4.14 6.74
N ILE A 10 3.43 5.34 6.17
CA ILE A 10 3.49 5.55 4.71
C ILE A 10 4.86 5.12 4.16
N LEU A 11 5.96 5.47 4.85
CA LEU A 11 7.30 5.06 4.43
C LEU A 11 7.47 3.54 4.45
N GLU A 12 7.01 2.87 5.51
CA GLU A 12 7.07 1.41 5.61
C GLU A 12 6.24 0.74 4.52
N TRP A 13 5.04 1.26 4.25
CA TRP A 13 4.22 0.75 3.16
C TRP A 13 4.87 0.94 1.79
N LEU A 14 5.50 2.09 1.51
CA LEU A 14 6.23 2.31 0.26
C LEU A 14 7.42 1.35 0.10
N ASN A 15 8.14 1.07 1.20
CA ASN A 15 9.21 0.07 1.20
C ASN A 15 8.68 -1.33 0.91
N TYR A 16 7.55 -1.71 1.52
CA TYR A 16 6.86 -2.97 1.26
C TYR A 16 6.42 -3.09 -0.20
N MET A 17 5.82 -2.05 -0.77
CA MET A 17 5.41 -2.00 -2.17
C MET A 17 6.60 -2.13 -3.14
N LYS A 18 7.76 -1.57 -2.79
CA LYS A 18 8.99 -1.72 -3.58
C LYS A 18 9.48 -3.17 -3.60
N HIS A 19 9.48 -3.86 -2.47
CA HIS A 19 9.82 -5.29 -2.38
C HIS A 19 8.85 -6.14 -3.20
N LEU A 20 7.55 -5.91 -3.01
CA LEU A 20 6.50 -6.61 -3.76
C LEU A 20 6.60 -6.42 -5.27
N LYS A 21 6.96 -5.22 -5.74
CA LYS A 21 7.11 -4.95 -7.17
C LYS A 21 8.16 -5.83 -7.83
N VAL A 22 9.25 -6.13 -7.12
CA VAL A 22 10.38 -6.90 -7.65
C VAL A 22 10.09 -8.40 -7.54
N ASP A 23 9.64 -8.85 -6.37
CA ASP A 23 9.58 -10.28 -6.07
C ASP A 23 8.21 -10.90 -6.36
N TYR A 24 7.13 -10.10 -6.33
CA TYR A 24 5.75 -10.57 -6.46
C TYR A 24 4.85 -9.57 -7.23
N PRO A 25 5.08 -9.36 -8.54
CA PRO A 25 4.40 -8.34 -9.33
C PRO A 25 2.86 -8.49 -9.38
N TYR A 26 2.34 -9.71 -9.25
CA TYR A 26 0.90 -9.95 -9.16
C TYR A 26 0.31 -9.44 -7.84
N LEU A 27 0.95 -9.74 -6.71
CA LEU A 27 0.52 -9.25 -5.40
C LEU A 27 0.71 -7.72 -5.28
N PHE A 28 1.73 -7.16 -5.93
CA PHE A 28 1.91 -5.71 -6.05
C PHE A 28 0.66 -5.07 -6.67
N SER A 29 0.16 -5.63 -7.77
CA SER A 29 -1.03 -5.10 -8.45
C SER A 29 -2.29 -5.14 -7.57
N LEU A 30 -2.42 -6.16 -6.71
CA LEU A 30 -3.50 -6.26 -5.73
C LEU A 30 -3.33 -5.21 -4.62
N ALA A 31 -2.15 -5.12 -4.02
CA ALA A 31 -1.86 -4.18 -2.94
C ALA A 31 -2.00 -2.71 -3.35
N VAL A 32 -1.73 -2.38 -4.63
CA VAL A 32 -2.02 -1.04 -5.19
C VAL A 32 -3.53 -0.76 -5.24
N ARG A 33 -4.35 -1.75 -5.63
CA ARG A 33 -5.81 -1.59 -5.72
C ARG A 33 -6.46 -1.49 -4.35
N THR A 34 -5.89 -2.16 -3.36
CA THR A 34 -6.36 -2.18 -1.97
C THR A 34 -5.54 -1.24 -1.09
N ASN A 35 -5.12 -0.09 -1.63
CA ASN A 35 -4.24 0.84 -0.94
C ASN A 35 -4.87 1.32 0.40
N PRO A 36 -4.26 1.03 1.56
CA PRO A 36 -4.82 1.36 2.86
C PRO A 36 -4.83 2.87 3.16
N PHE A 37 -4.15 3.70 2.36
CA PHE A 37 -4.14 5.15 2.48
C PHE A 37 -5.15 5.86 1.58
N ASP A 38 -5.86 5.11 0.73
CA ASP A 38 -7.01 5.62 -0.01
C ASP A 38 -8.27 5.10 0.66
N ALA A 39 -9.03 6.00 1.30
CA ALA A 39 -10.25 5.66 2.01
C ALA A 39 -11.35 5.10 1.09
N ASN A 40 -11.20 5.27 -0.24
CA ASN A 40 -12.11 4.73 -1.25
C ASN A 40 -11.55 3.48 -1.94
N ALA A 41 -10.38 2.96 -1.53
CA ALA A 41 -9.84 1.74 -2.11
C ALA A 41 -10.77 0.57 -1.81
N SER A 42 -11.33 -0.02 -2.87
CA SER A 42 -12.15 -1.23 -2.79
C SER A 42 -11.41 -2.39 -3.47
N VAL A 43 -11.41 -3.54 -2.80
CA VAL A 43 -10.89 -4.80 -3.34
C VAL A 43 -11.76 -5.29 -4.51
N GLU A 44 -13.04 -4.91 -4.53
CA GLU A 44 -14.02 -5.35 -5.53
C GLU A 44 -13.96 -4.49 -6.79
N VAL A 45 -13.67 -5.13 -7.93
CA VAL A 45 -13.94 -4.56 -9.26
C VAL A 45 -15.42 -4.79 -9.53
N LYS A 46 -16.23 -3.73 -9.58
CA LYS A 46 -17.63 -3.81 -10.07
C LYS A 46 -17.68 -4.08 -11.56
#